data_AF-A0A1M6MMG0-F1
#
_entry.id   AF-A0A1M6MMG0-F1
#
_cell.length_a   1.000
_cell.length_b   1.000
_cell.length_c   1.000
_cell.angle_alpha   90.00
_cell.angle_beta   90.00
_cell.angle_gamma   90.00
#
_symmetry.space_group_name_H-M   'P 1'
#
loop_
_entity.id
_entity.type
_entity.pdbx_description
1 polymer ?
#
loop_
_entity_poly.entity_id
_entity_poly.type
_entity_poly.pdbx_seq_one_letter_code
_entity_poly.pdbx_strand_id
1 'polypeptide(L)'
;MNKKVLFALIMAFGILGLAACSNDDDVTDEPCSTAWSTEIQAEIEGMSLAAQTYASDPTPANCEAYRSAAQAYIDALKPYGDCATLTGQSRVAWEEAVAEAEADIAEMDCS
;
A
#
# COMPACT_ATOMS: atom_id res chain seq x y z
N MET A 1 13.05 9.95 -34.09
CA MET A 1 11.90 10.17 -33.18
C MET A 1 12.14 11.47 -32.43
N ASN A 2 11.25 12.45 -32.58
CA ASN A 2 11.44 13.79 -32.02
C ASN A 2 11.26 13.73 -30.49
N LYS A 3 12.21 14.24 -29.71
CA LYS A 3 12.17 14.23 -28.22
C LYS A 3 10.85 14.78 -27.65
N LYS A 4 10.18 15.66 -28.39
CA LYS A 4 8.86 16.23 -28.07
C LYS A 4 7.71 15.21 -28.14
N VAL A 5 7.82 14.20 -28.99
CA VAL A 5 6.83 13.11 -29.15
C VAL A 5 6.99 12.05 -28.05
N LEU A 6 8.23 11.82 -27.59
CA LEU A 6 8.51 10.90 -26.48
C LEU A 6 7.95 11.42 -25.14
N PHE A 7 8.05 12.74 -24.91
CA PHE A 7 7.56 13.39 -23.69
C PHE A 7 6.02 13.42 -23.61
N ALA A 8 5.34 13.54 -24.75
CA ALA A 8 3.88 13.51 -24.82
C ALA A 8 3.28 12.12 -24.56
N LEU A 9 4.04 11.05 -24.85
CA LEU A 9 3.60 9.66 -24.66
C LEU A 9 3.65 9.20 -23.19
N ILE A 10 4.61 9.72 -22.42
CA ILE A 10 4.75 9.41 -20.98
C ILE A 10 3.64 10.10 -20.17
N MET A 11 3.21 11.30 -20.58
CA MET A 11 2.14 12.04 -19.90
C MET A 11 0.74 11.44 -20.14
N ALA A 12 0.54 10.72 -21.25
CA ALA A 12 -0.73 10.09 -21.59
C ALA A 12 -1.02 8.79 -20.81
N PHE A 13 0.01 8.14 -20.25
CA PHE A 13 -0.15 6.94 -19.42
C PHE A 13 -0.44 7.25 -17.94
N GLY A 14 -0.24 8.50 -17.50
CA GLY A 14 -0.40 8.90 -16.09
C GLY A 14 -1.84 9.23 -15.65
N ILE A 15 -2.82 9.18 -16.55
CA ILE A 15 -4.19 9.70 -16.27
C ILE A 15 -5.24 8.56 -16.19
N LEU A 16 -4.87 7.31 -16.49
CA LEU A 16 -5.80 6.17 -16.51
C LEU A 16 -5.98 5.45 -15.16
N GLY A 17 -5.42 5.97 -14.06
CA GLY A 17 -5.47 5.31 -12.74
C GLY A 17 -6.39 5.93 -11.69
N LEU A 18 -7.05 7.06 -11.95
CA LEU A 18 -7.74 7.84 -10.89
C LEU A 18 -9.27 7.67 -10.84
N ALA A 19 -9.84 6.65 -11.49
CA ALA A 19 -11.28 6.45 -11.52
C ALA A 19 -11.67 5.04 -11.08
N ALA A 20 -11.73 4.81 -9.77
CA ALA A 20 -12.77 4.03 -9.10
C ALA A 20 -12.49 3.96 -7.58
N CYS A 21 -12.80 5.03 -6.86
CA CYS A 21 -13.17 4.90 -5.45
C CYS A 21 -14.62 5.36 -5.34
N SER A 22 -15.53 4.39 -5.42
CA SER A 22 -16.95 4.58 -5.15
C SER A 22 -17.17 4.11 -3.71
N ASN A 23 -17.46 5.07 -2.82
CA ASN A 23 -17.95 4.82 -1.48
C ASN A 23 -19.34 4.19 -1.53
N ASP A 24 -19.47 2.97 -1.03
CA ASP A 24 -20.56 2.50 -0.16
C ASP A 24 -20.33 1.01 0.03
N ASP A 25 -20.03 0.58 1.26
CA ASP A 25 -20.54 -0.66 1.85
C ASP A 25 -20.06 -0.76 3.31
N ASP A 26 -20.96 -1.22 4.18
CA ASP A 26 -20.71 -1.45 5.61
C ASP A 26 -19.44 -2.30 5.80
N VAL A 27 -18.41 -1.71 6.41
CA VAL A 27 -17.13 -2.36 6.72
C VAL A 27 -17.37 -3.40 7.82
N THR A 28 -17.55 -4.65 7.42
CA THR A 28 -17.40 -5.78 8.33
C THR A 28 -15.97 -6.26 8.21
N ASP A 29 -15.21 -6.22 9.32
CA ASP A 29 -13.87 -6.83 9.46
C ASP A 29 -13.95 -8.35 9.27
N GLU A 30 -14.22 -8.80 8.05
CA GLU A 30 -14.27 -10.21 7.70
C GLU A 30 -12.93 -10.58 7.06
N PRO A 31 -12.18 -11.55 7.63
CA PRO A 31 -10.83 -11.93 7.18
C PRO A 31 -10.77 -12.56 5.78
N CYS A 32 -11.86 -12.47 5.00
CA CYS A 32 -12.01 -12.99 3.65
C CYS A 32 -12.71 -12.00 2.71
N SER A 33 -12.89 -10.74 3.12
CA SER A 33 -13.61 -9.79 2.28
C SER A 33 -12.92 -9.59 0.94
N THR A 34 -13.69 -9.68 -0.13
CA THR A 34 -13.22 -9.31 -1.48
C THR A 34 -13.09 -7.80 -1.64
N ALA A 35 -13.63 -7.02 -0.69
CA ALA A 35 -13.56 -5.57 -0.65
C ALA A 35 -12.42 -5.06 0.26
N TRP A 36 -11.47 -5.92 0.66
CA TRP A 36 -10.37 -5.57 1.56
C TRP A 36 -9.67 -4.25 1.21
N SER A 37 -9.47 -3.94 -0.08
CA SER A 37 -8.80 -2.71 -0.50
C SER A 37 -9.61 -1.44 -0.22
N THR A 38 -10.93 -1.56 -0.13
CA THR A 38 -11.83 -0.48 0.31
C THR A 38 -11.86 -0.41 1.83
N GLU A 39 -11.83 -1.55 2.51
CA GLU A 39 -11.86 -1.65 3.97
C GLU A 39 -10.59 -1.05 4.60
N ILE A 40 -9.41 -1.25 3.99
CA ILE A 40 -8.14 -0.68 4.46
C ILE A 40 -7.72 0.59 3.68
N GLN A 41 -8.68 1.25 3.01
CA GLN A 41 -8.39 2.40 2.17
C GLN A 41 -7.69 3.53 2.96
N ALA A 42 -8.08 3.74 4.22
CA ALA A 42 -7.48 4.76 5.08
C ALA A 42 -5.97 4.52 5.28
N GLU A 43 -5.56 3.27 5.48
CA GLU A 43 -4.16 2.88 5.65
C GLU A 43 -3.39 2.98 4.34
N ILE A 44 -4.00 2.61 3.21
CA ILE A 44 -3.40 2.78 1.88
C ILE A 44 -3.11 4.26 1.59
N GLU A 45 -4.10 5.13 1.83
CA GLU A 45 -3.97 6.57 1.63
C GLU A 45 -2.96 7.18 2.62
N GLY A 46 -3.01 6.77 3.89
CA GLY A 46 -2.10 7.21 4.93
C GLY A 46 -0.64 6.88 4.61
N MET A 47 -0.36 5.63 4.23
CA MET A 47 0.98 5.20 3.80
C MET A 47 1.43 5.99 2.56
N SER A 48 0.57 6.14 1.55
CA SER A 48 0.89 6.84 0.31
C SER A 48 1.19 8.33 0.54
N LEU A 49 0.44 8.98 1.43
CA LEU A 49 0.66 10.38 1.79
C LEU A 49 1.96 10.56 2.59
N ALA A 50 2.22 9.67 3.55
CA ALA A 50 3.45 9.71 4.35
C ALA A 50 4.69 9.46 3.48
N ALA A 51 4.61 8.51 2.53
CA ALA A 51 5.66 8.26 1.54
C ALA A 51 5.97 9.51 0.70
N GLN A 52 4.94 10.16 0.17
CA GLN A 52 5.10 11.41 -0.61
C GLN A 52 5.69 12.54 0.22
N THR A 53 5.27 12.65 1.48
CA THR A 53 5.77 13.66 2.43
C THR A 53 7.25 13.44 2.70
N TYR A 54 7.66 12.22 3.03
CA TYR A 54 9.08 11.89 3.24
C TYR A 54 9.92 12.07 1.98
N ALA A 55 9.41 11.66 0.81
CA ALA A 55 10.09 11.85 -0.47
C ALA A 55 10.30 13.34 -0.82
N SER A 56 9.38 14.20 -0.39
CA SER A 56 9.47 15.66 -0.61
C SER A 56 10.31 16.38 0.45
N ASP A 57 10.31 15.86 1.69
CA ASP A 57 11.00 16.43 2.84
C ASP A 57 11.58 15.30 3.73
N PRO A 58 12.82 14.83 3.45
CA PRO A 58 13.38 13.64 4.09
C PRO A 58 13.97 13.95 5.48
N THR A 59 13.11 14.38 6.40
CA THR A 59 13.48 14.57 7.81
C THR A 59 13.28 13.28 8.62
N PRO A 60 13.98 13.10 9.75
CA PRO A 60 13.73 12.00 10.69
C PRO A 60 12.24 11.86 11.08
N ALA A 61 11.56 12.98 11.31
CA ALA A 61 10.15 13.00 11.67
C ALA A 61 9.26 12.46 10.53
N ASN A 62 9.53 12.84 9.28
CA ASN A 62 8.75 12.36 8.14
C ASN A 62 9.10 10.90 7.79
N CYS A 63 10.33 10.46 8.03
CA CYS A 63 10.73 9.06 7.94
C CYS A 63 9.94 8.19 8.93
N GLU A 64 9.91 8.58 10.20
CA GLU A 64 9.15 7.85 11.24
C GLU A 64 7.65 7.85 10.96
N ALA A 65 7.11 8.96 10.45
CA ALA A 65 5.71 9.01 10.02
C ALA A 65 5.43 8.02 8.88
N TYR A 66 6.34 7.91 7.90
CA TYR A 66 6.22 6.93 6.82
C TYR A 66 6.36 5.49 7.33
N ARG A 67 7.36 5.20 8.16
CA ARG A 67 7.57 3.89 8.78
C ARG A 67 6.33 3.44 9.57
N SER A 68 5.76 4.32 10.38
CA SER A 68 4.56 4.04 11.16
C SER A 68 3.34 3.80 10.26
N ALA A 69 3.17 4.56 9.18
CA ALA A 69 2.06 4.39 8.26
C ALA A 69 2.19 3.09 7.43
N ALA A 70 3.41 2.71 7.06
CA ALA A 70 3.69 1.44 6.42
C ALA A 70 3.38 0.25 7.35
N GLN A 71 3.75 0.33 8.63
CA GLN A 71 3.40 -0.70 9.60
C GLN A 71 1.88 -0.83 9.78
N ALA A 72 1.17 0.29 9.88
CA ALA A 72 -0.30 0.30 10.00
C ALA A 72 -0.98 -0.38 8.80
N TYR A 73 -0.48 -0.15 7.59
CA TYR A 73 -0.96 -0.83 6.37
C TYR A 73 -0.73 -2.34 6.43
N ILE A 74 0.47 -2.79 6.82
CA ILE A 74 0.77 -4.22 6.96
C ILE A 74 -0.11 -4.86 8.05
N ASP A 75 -0.31 -4.18 9.18
CA ASP A 75 -1.15 -4.66 10.26
C ASP A 75 -2.63 -4.80 9.83
N ALA A 76 -3.14 -3.86 9.04
CA ALA A 76 -4.48 -3.91 8.48
C ALA A 76 -4.64 -5.02 7.41
N LEU A 77 -3.56 -5.38 6.69
CA LEU A 77 -3.58 -6.49 5.73
C LEU A 77 -3.62 -7.87 6.39
N LYS A 78 -2.96 -8.05 7.55
CA LYS A 78 -2.76 -9.37 8.18
C LYS A 78 -4.03 -10.22 8.31
N PRO A 79 -5.21 -9.70 8.73
CA PRO A 79 -6.42 -10.50 8.86
C PRO A 79 -6.84 -11.22 7.58
N TYR A 80 -6.57 -10.62 6.41
CA TYR A 80 -6.91 -11.23 5.12
C TYR A 80 -6.01 -12.43 4.76
N GLY A 81 -4.88 -12.58 5.46
CA GLY A 81 -4.02 -13.76 5.39
C GLY A 81 -4.64 -15.02 6.02
N ASP A 82 -5.58 -14.84 6.93
CA ASP A 82 -6.30 -15.94 7.59
C ASP A 82 -7.55 -16.37 6.82
N CYS A 83 -7.71 -15.91 5.57
CA CYS A 83 -8.85 -16.30 4.77
C CYS A 83 -8.84 -17.80 4.45
N ALA A 84 -9.96 -18.49 4.70
CA ALA A 84 -10.09 -19.93 4.43
C ALA A 84 -9.84 -20.34 2.98
N THR A 85 -9.99 -19.41 2.02
CA THR A 85 -9.69 -19.65 0.60
C THR A 85 -8.21 -19.44 0.26
N LEU A 86 -7.44 -18.77 1.11
CA LEU A 86 -6.00 -18.59 0.96
C LEU A 86 -5.27 -19.82 1.51
N THR A 87 -4.87 -20.72 0.60
CA THR A 87 -4.31 -22.03 0.98
C THR A 87 -3.12 -22.41 0.10
N GLY A 88 -2.38 -23.44 0.52
CA GLY A 88 -1.25 -23.99 -0.24
C GLY A 88 -0.16 -22.94 -0.49
N GLN A 89 0.34 -22.89 -1.72
CA GLN A 89 1.42 -21.98 -2.10
C GLN A 89 1.02 -20.49 -2.01
N SER A 90 -0.26 -20.17 -2.21
CA SER A 90 -0.73 -18.78 -2.11
C SER A 90 -0.65 -18.25 -0.67
N ARG A 91 -0.90 -19.11 0.32
CA ARG A 91 -0.73 -18.77 1.73
C ARG A 91 0.74 -18.58 2.10
N VAL A 92 1.62 -19.47 1.64
CA VAL A 92 3.07 -19.34 1.88
C VAL A 92 3.60 -18.04 1.29
N ALA A 93 3.26 -17.75 0.03
CA ALA A 93 3.67 -16.51 -0.62
C ALA A 93 3.15 -15.25 0.10
N TRP A 94 1.95 -15.32 0.68
CA TRP A 94 1.41 -14.24 1.50
C TRP A 94 2.19 -14.06 2.80
N GLU A 95 2.41 -15.13 3.56
CA GLU A 95 3.18 -15.11 4.81
C GLU A 95 4.60 -14.58 4.58
N GLU A 96 5.26 -15.02 3.50
CA GLU A 96 6.58 -14.53 3.09
C GLU A 96 6.56 -13.03 2.74
N ALA A 97 5.58 -12.57 1.95
CA ALA A 97 5.48 -11.16 1.56
C ALA A 97 5.21 -10.24 2.76
N VAL A 98 4.36 -10.66 3.71
CA VAL A 98 4.11 -9.92 4.94
C VAL A 98 5.38 -9.86 5.79
N ALA A 99 6.07 -11.00 5.98
CA ALA A 99 7.28 -11.04 6.77
C ALA A 99 8.43 -10.21 6.17
N GLU A 100 8.59 -10.23 4.84
CA GLU A 100 9.55 -9.40 4.12
C GLU A 100 9.24 -7.91 4.32
N ALA A 101 7.98 -7.50 4.17
CA ALA A 101 7.57 -6.12 4.38
C ALA A 101 7.80 -5.64 5.83
N GLU A 102 7.50 -6.49 6.83
CA GLU A 102 7.79 -6.18 8.23
C GLU A 102 9.29 -6.04 8.50
N ALA A 103 10.11 -6.90 7.88
CA ALA A 103 11.57 -6.81 8.00
C ALA A 103 12.09 -5.50 7.38
N ASP A 104 11.63 -5.16 6.17
CA ASP A 104 11.99 -3.90 5.51
C ASP A 104 11.64 -2.68 6.37
N ILE A 105 10.42 -2.66 6.95
CA ILE A 105 9.96 -1.59 7.85
C ILE A 105 10.80 -1.53 9.13
N ALA A 106 11.21 -2.69 9.67
CA ALA A 106 12.05 -2.75 10.85
C ALA A 106 13.48 -2.25 10.58
N GLU A 107 13.99 -2.46 9.37
CA GLU A 107 15.32 -2.03 8.92
C GLU A 107 15.39 -0.57 8.47
N MET A 108 14.25 0.11 8.29
CA MET A 108 14.20 1.54 8.00
C MET A 108 14.88 2.36 9.11
N ASP A 109 16.06 2.91 8.80
CA ASP A 109 16.80 3.82 9.66
C ASP A 109 16.31 5.27 9.45
N CYS A 110 15.71 5.84 10.49
CA CYS A 110 15.17 7.19 10.49
C CYS A 110 15.97 8.17 11.38
N SER A 111 17.23 7.84 11.71
CA SER A 111 18.09 8.64 12.60
C SER A 111 18.86 9.78 11.93
#